data_AF-A0A6C1N6G5-F1
#
_entry.id   AF-A0A6C1N6G5-F1
#
_cell.length_a   1.000
_cell.length_b   1.000
_cell.length_c   1.000
_cell.angle_alpha   90.00
_cell.angle_beta   90.00
_cell.angle_gamma   90.00
#
_symmetry.space_group_name_H-M   'P 1'
#
loop_
_entity.id
_entity.type
_entity.pdbx_description
1 polymer ?
#
loop_
_entity_poly.entity_id
_entity_poly.type
_entity_poly.pdbx_seq_one_letter_code
_entity_poly.pdbx_strand_id
1 'polypeptide(L)'
;MNERAYIALLAVVAAAFSVFFLVTVLPALAVDWDVFSAIAAGFVNPFAAGYSTDVILCWVILAIWIVFERTTKGIKHGWICLVLGAVPGVAVGFALYLIIRLKQLEGS
;
A
#
# COMPACT_ATOMS: atom_id res chain seq x y z
N MET A 1 -2.42 9.69 -16.46
CA MET A 1 -1.61 8.47 -16.50
C MET A 1 -2.33 7.48 -17.40
N ASN A 2 -1.64 6.88 -18.36
CA ASN A 2 -2.26 5.85 -19.20
C ASN A 2 -2.28 4.51 -18.44
N GLU A 3 -3.10 3.58 -18.92
CA GLU A 3 -3.31 2.28 -18.28
C GLU A 3 -2.03 1.43 -18.20
N ARG A 4 -1.21 1.44 -19.26
CA ARG A 4 0.06 0.69 -19.28
C ARG A 4 1.03 1.15 -18.18
N ALA A 5 1.20 2.46 -18.01
CA ALA A 5 2.05 3.00 -16.96
C ALA A 5 1.52 2.69 -15.56
N TYR A 6 0.19 2.73 -15.38
CA TYR A 6 -0.45 2.35 -14.12
C TYR A 6 -0.14 0.89 -13.75
N ILE A 7 -0.39 -0.04 -14.67
CA ILE A 7 -0.11 -1.47 -14.46
C ILE A 7 1.38 -1.71 -14.19
N ALA A 8 2.25 -1.06 -14.96
CA ALA A 8 3.70 -1.19 -14.77
C ALA A 8 4.15 -0.71 -13.38
N LEU A 9 3.64 0.44 -12.91
CA LEU A 9 3.97 0.95 -11.58
C LEU A 9 3.48 0.02 -10.47
N LEU A 10 2.27 -0.52 -10.57
CA LEU A 10 1.77 -1.50 -9.60
C LEU A 10 2.61 -2.77 -9.59
N ALA A 11 2.97 -3.29 -10.77
CA ALA A 11 3.80 -4.47 -10.90
C ALA A 11 5.20 -4.25 -10.29
N VAL A 12 5.80 -3.08 -10.51
CA VAL A 12 7.10 -2.71 -9.91
C VAL A 12 7.01 -2.67 -8.38
N VAL A 13 5.96 -2.06 -7.82
CA VAL A 13 5.79 -2.02 -6.35
C VAL A 13 5.58 -3.42 -5.77
N ALA A 14 4.75 -4.26 -6.40
CA ALA A 14 4.51 -5.63 -5.97
C ALA A 14 5.77 -6.50 -6.06
N ALA A 15 6.55 -6.36 -7.14
CA ALA A 15 7.82 -7.05 -7.32
C ALA A 15 8.85 -6.61 -6.28
N ALA A 16 8.94 -5.30 -6.00
CA ALA A 16 9.84 -4.76 -4.99
C ALA A 16 9.51 -5.32 -3.59
N PHE A 17 8.22 -5.36 -3.21
CA PHE A 17 7.81 -5.97 -1.94
C PHE A 17 8.14 -7.45 -1.89
N SER A 18 7.89 -8.18 -2.97
CA SER A 18 8.15 -9.62 -3.05
C SER A 18 9.64 -9.93 -2.89
N VAL A 19 10.51 -9.18 -3.56
CA VAL A 19 11.97 -9.29 -3.39
C VAL A 19 12.37 -8.98 -1.95
N PHE A 20 11.86 -7.88 -1.38
CA PHE A 20 12.14 -7.52 0.01
C PHE A 20 11.72 -8.63 0.98
N PHE A 21 10.51 -9.18 0.82
CA PHE A 21 9.98 -10.27 1.63
C PHE A 21 10.86 -11.52 1.55
N LEU A 22 11.27 -11.92 0.35
CA LEU A 22 12.14 -13.09 0.12
C LEU A 22 13.53 -12.93 0.75
N VAL A 23 14.05 -11.71 0.81
CA VAL A 23 15.41 -11.44 1.32
C VAL A 23 15.43 -11.19 2.82
N THR A 24 14.34 -10.70 3.41
CA THR A 24 14.33 -10.26 4.82
C THR A 24 13.44 -11.09 5.72
N VAL A 25 12.18 -11.29 5.32
CA VAL A 25 11.17 -11.98 6.15
C VAL A 25 11.28 -13.50 5.99
N LEU A 26 11.42 -13.97 4.75
CA LEU A 26 11.45 -15.41 4.45
C LEU A 26 12.64 -16.12 5.12
N PRO A 27 13.89 -15.60 5.13
CA PRO A 27 15.00 -16.29 5.77
C PRO A 27 14.80 -16.42 7.29
N ALA A 28 14.21 -15.40 7.93
CA ALA A 28 13.90 -15.45 9.35
C ALA A 28 12.77 -16.43 9.68
N LEU A 29 11.78 -16.56 8.80
CA LEU A 29 10.74 -17.56 8.93
C LEU A 29 11.27 -18.99 8.72
N ALA A 30 12.24 -19.16 7.81
CA ALA A 30 12.78 -20.46 7.42
C ALA A 30 13.71 -21.10 8.47
N VAL A 31 14.05 -20.40 9.56
CA VAL A 31 14.88 -20.95 10.65
C VAL A 31 14.14 -22.08 11.36
N ASP A 32 12.93 -21.80 11.85
CA ASP A 32 12.14 -22.75 12.64
C ASP A 32 10.84 -23.16 11.94
N TRP A 33 10.47 -22.50 10.83
CA TRP A 33 9.21 -22.65 10.11
C TRP A 33 7.95 -22.46 10.97
N ASP A 34 8.11 -21.86 12.15
CA ASP A 34 7.04 -21.57 13.08
C ASP A 34 6.34 -20.26 12.70
N VAL A 35 5.29 -20.40 11.89
CA VAL A 35 4.47 -19.28 11.42
C VAL A 35 3.74 -18.59 12.58
N PHE A 36 3.31 -19.33 13.60
CA PHE A 36 2.57 -18.74 14.73
C PHE A 36 3.49 -17.89 15.60
N SER A 37 4.70 -18.38 15.85
CA SER A 37 5.73 -17.60 16.55
C SER A 37 6.15 -16.37 15.74
N ALA A 38 6.31 -16.48 14.42
CA ALA A 38 6.63 -15.35 13.55
C ALA A 38 5.55 -14.24 13.59
N ILE A 39 4.27 -14.62 13.64
CA ILE A 39 3.17 -13.67 13.81
C ILE A 39 3.23 -13.00 15.19
N ALA A 40 3.45 -13.77 16.25
CA ALA A 40 3.61 -13.23 17.61
C ALA A 40 4.82 -12.29 17.71
N ALA A 41 5.88 -12.57 16.96
CA ALA A 41 7.07 -11.76 16.81
C ALA A 41 6.92 -10.60 15.80
N GLY A 42 5.70 -10.27 15.35
CA GLY A 42 5.45 -9.23 14.36
C GLY A 42 5.97 -7.83 14.72
N PHE A 43 6.25 -7.57 16.01
CA PHE A 43 6.86 -6.33 16.50
C PHE A 43 8.39 -6.42 16.70
N VAL A 44 8.98 -7.57 16.37
CA VAL A 44 10.42 -7.84 16.45
C VAL A 44 11.00 -7.89 15.04
N ASN A 45 12.22 -7.40 14.88
CA ASN A 45 12.91 -7.50 13.60
C ASN A 45 13.29 -8.96 13.30
N PRO A 46 13.14 -9.43 12.05
CA PRO A 46 12.84 -8.66 10.84
C PRO A 46 11.35 -8.57 10.45
N PHE A 47 10.43 -9.21 11.18
CA PHE A 47 8.99 -9.21 10.84
C PHE A 47 8.34 -7.82 10.92
N ALA A 48 8.73 -7.00 11.90
CA ALA A 48 8.29 -5.61 12.03
C ALA A 48 8.68 -4.74 10.81
N ALA A 49 9.88 -4.96 10.27
CA ALA A 49 10.33 -4.32 9.04
C ALA A 49 9.50 -4.78 7.82
N GLY A 50 9.11 -6.06 7.79
CA GLY A 50 8.12 -6.62 6.88
C GLY A 50 6.82 -5.82 6.84
N TYR A 51 6.14 -5.73 7.99
CA TYR A 51 4.88 -5.00 8.12
C TYR A 51 5.02 -3.51 7.81
N SER A 52 6.09 -2.87 8.27
CA SER A 52 6.31 -1.43 8.01
C SER A 52 6.51 -1.16 6.51
N THR A 53 7.28 -2.02 5.83
CA THR A 53 7.50 -1.91 4.38
C THR A 53 6.20 -2.13 3.62
N ASP A 54 5.39 -3.12 4.00
CA ASP A 54 4.07 -3.35 3.42
C ASP A 54 3.16 -2.11 3.54
N VAL A 55 3.08 -1.51 4.74
CA VAL A 55 2.30 -0.30 4.97
C VAL A 55 2.78 0.86 4.07
N ILE A 56 4.08 1.08 3.96
CA ILE A 56 4.64 2.14 3.09
C ILE A 56 4.32 1.87 1.63
N LEU A 57 4.46 0.63 1.15
CA LEU A 57 4.18 0.29 -0.24
C LEU A 57 2.68 0.34 -0.56
N CYS A 58 1.81 -0.03 0.39
CA CYS A 58 0.37 0.19 0.28
C CYS A 58 0.02 1.69 0.15
N TRP A 59 0.71 2.55 0.90
CA TRP A 59 0.58 4.00 0.75
C TRP A 59 1.02 4.49 -0.64
N VAL A 60 2.12 3.94 -1.19
CA VAL A 60 2.57 4.24 -2.55
C VAL A 60 1.55 3.78 -3.59
N ILE A 61 0.98 2.58 -3.44
CA ILE A 61 -0.09 2.08 -4.30
C ILE A 61 -1.31 3.00 -4.26
N LEU A 62 -1.70 3.46 -3.06
CA LEU A 62 -2.76 4.46 -2.92
C LEU A 62 -2.42 5.74 -3.70
N ALA A 63 -1.20 6.27 -3.58
CA ALA A 63 -0.76 7.44 -4.35
C ALA A 63 -0.86 7.23 -5.87
N ILE A 64 -0.39 6.08 -6.37
CA ILE A 64 -0.51 5.70 -7.78
C ILE A 64 -1.98 5.65 -8.20
N TRP A 65 -2.85 5.06 -7.38
CA TRP A 65 -4.27 4.94 -7.67
C TRP A 65 -4.98 6.29 -7.73
N ILE A 66 -4.69 7.19 -6.79
CA ILE A 66 -5.24 8.55 -6.76
C ILE A 66 -4.82 9.34 -8.00
N VAL A 67 -3.55 9.23 -8.41
CA VAL A 67 -3.06 9.88 -9.63
C VAL A 67 -3.74 9.31 -10.88
N PHE A 68 -3.94 7.98 -10.92
CA PHE A 68 -4.64 7.33 -12.03
C PHE A 68 -6.07 7.87 -12.16
N GLU A 69 -6.86 7.79 -11.10
CA GLU A 69 -8.27 8.17 -11.12
C GLU A 69 -8.48 9.67 -11.31
N ARG A 70 -7.56 10.51 -10.82
CA ARG A 70 -7.57 11.94 -11.15
C ARG A 70 -7.51 12.17 -12.67
N THR A 71 -6.73 11.36 -13.38
CA THR A 71 -6.52 11.53 -14.83
C THR A 71 -7.56 10.86 -15.70
N THR A 72 -8.18 9.78 -15.23
CA THR A 72 -9.17 9.01 -16.02
C THR A 72 -10.62 9.36 -15.68
N LYS A 73 -10.89 9.69 -14.41
CA LYS A 73 -12.25 9.96 -13.90
C LYS A 73 -12.41 11.39 -13.36
N GLY A 74 -11.34 12.18 -13.34
CA GLY A 74 -11.40 13.57 -12.87
C GLY A 74 -11.63 13.71 -11.36
N ILE A 75 -11.36 12.67 -10.56
CA ILE A 75 -11.56 12.70 -9.11
C ILE A 75 -10.72 13.80 -8.47
N LYS A 76 -11.36 14.69 -7.71
CA LYS A 76 -10.75 15.86 -7.07
C LYS A 76 -10.51 15.60 -5.57
N HIS A 77 -9.55 16.32 -5.00
CA HIS A 77 -9.21 16.32 -3.55
C HIS A 77 -8.62 15.02 -2.97
N GLY A 78 -8.30 14.01 -3.79
CA GLY A 78 -7.65 12.78 -3.30
C GLY A 78 -6.29 13.00 -2.64
N TRP A 79 -5.60 14.12 -2.90
CA TRP A 79 -4.31 14.43 -2.26
C TRP A 79 -4.40 14.54 -0.72
N ILE A 80 -5.56 14.95 -0.19
CA ILE A 80 -5.79 15.04 1.26
C ILE A 80 -5.67 13.64 1.89
N CYS A 81 -6.15 12.62 1.18
CA CYS A 81 -6.06 11.22 1.60
C CYS A 81 -4.62 10.71 1.66
N LEU A 82 -3.69 11.28 0.89
CA LEU A 82 -2.27 10.92 0.96
C LEU A 82 -1.61 11.48 2.22
N VAL A 83 -1.93 12.73 2.57
CA VAL A 83 -1.45 13.34 3.82
C VAL A 83 -1.99 12.58 5.03
N LEU A 84 -3.29 12.24 5.01
CA LEU A 84 -3.90 11.42 6.05
C LEU A 84 -3.40 9.97 6.03
N GLY A 85 -3.05 9.44 4.86
CA GLY A 85 -2.42 8.12 4.75
C GLY A 85 -1.01 8.07 5.38
N ALA A 86 -0.29 9.19 5.37
CA ALA A 86 1.07 9.27 5.88
C ALA A 86 1.16 9.55 7.39
N VAL A 87 0.25 10.38 7.92
CA VAL A 87 0.34 10.86 9.32
C VAL A 87 -0.42 9.96 10.30
N PRO A 88 -1.78 9.89 10.29
CA PRO A 88 -2.51 8.96 11.15
C PRO A 88 -2.42 7.51 10.66
N GLY A 89 -2.30 7.30 9.35
CA GLY A 89 -2.03 5.98 8.78
C GLY A 89 -2.85 5.65 7.53
N VAL A 90 -2.34 4.68 6.76
CA VAL A 90 -2.87 4.32 5.43
C VAL A 90 -4.33 3.91 5.49
N ALA A 91 -4.77 3.22 6.55
CA ALA A 91 -6.17 2.83 6.73
C ALA A 91 -7.12 4.03 6.73
N VAL A 92 -6.75 5.13 7.41
CA VAL A 92 -7.56 6.35 7.47
C VAL A 92 -7.57 7.05 6.11
N GLY A 93 -6.39 7.24 5.51
CA GLY A 93 -6.27 7.85 4.19
C GLY A 93 -7.06 7.08 3.12
N PHE A 94 -6.92 5.76 3.12
CA PHE A 94 -7.60 4.86 2.17
C PHE A 94 -9.12 4.90 2.33
N ALA A 95 -9.64 4.77 3.55
CA ALA A 95 -11.07 4.83 3.81
C ALA A 95 -11.69 6.16 3.36
N LEU A 96 -11.03 7.28 3.67
CA LEU A 96 -11.48 8.61 3.23
C LEU A 96 -11.45 8.76 1.71
N TYR A 97 -10.44 8.18 1.05
CA TYR A 97 -10.37 8.20 -0.40
C TYR A 97 -11.57 7.46 -1.02
N LEU A 98 -11.93 6.29 -0.49
CA LEU A 98 -13.11 5.53 -0.94
C LEU A 98 -14.41 6.35 -0.79
N ILE A 99 -14.58 7.08 0.32
CA ILE A 99 -15.75 7.92 0.55
C ILE A 99 -15.81 9.09 -0.44
N ILE A 100 -14.69 9.79 -0.65
CA ILE A 100 -14.61 10.91 -1.61
C ILE A 100 -14.93 10.42 -3.02
N ARG A 101 -14.30 9.30 -3.38
CA ARG A 101 -14.49 8.65 -4.67
C ARG A 101 -15.94 8.26 -4.91
N LEU A 102 -16.60 7.65 -3.94
CA LEU A 102 -18.01 7.23 -4.06
C LEU A 102 -18.92 8.42 -4.37
N LYS A 103 -18.80 9.50 -3.57
CA LYS A 103 -19.62 10.71 -3.75
C LYS A 103 -19.44 11.37 -5.11
N GLN A 104 -18.22 11.35 -5.65
CA GLN A 104 -17.92 12.00 -6.93
C GLN A 104 -18.32 11.17 -8.14
N LEU A 105 -18.41 9.84 -8.00
CA LEU A 105 -18.89 8.95 -9.05
C LEU A 105 -20.41 8.82 -9.08
N GLU A 106 -21.08 8.92 -7.93
CA GLU A 106 -22.55 8.94 -7.86
C GLU A 106 -23.15 10.30 -8.26
N GLY A 107 -22.41 11.39 -8.03
CA GLY A 107 -22.84 12.75 -8.37
C GLY A 107 -22.49 13.20 -9.79
N SER A 108 -21.99 12.31 -10.65
CA SER A 108 -21.55 12.58 -12.04
C SER A 108 -22.33 11.75 -13.04
#